data_AF-A0A382IA47-F1
#
_entry.id   AF-A0A382IA47-F1
#
_cell.length_a   1.000
_cell.length_b   1.000
_cell.length_c   1.000
_cell.angle_alpha   90.00
_cell.angle_beta   90.00
_cell.angle_gamma   90.00
#
_symmetry.space_group_name_H-M   'P 1'
#
loop_
_entity.id
_entity.type
_entity.pdbx_description
1 polymer ?
#
loop_
_entity_poly.entity_id
_entity_poly.type
_entity_poly.pdbx_seq_one_letter_code
_entity_poly.pdbx_strand_id
1 'polypeptide(L)'
;VIACYTDIQIINCIDNKQFIVRDTDNINIGKKVIRIEARAVSSIVDRINDQFDMAVNTILDCTGRLIIAGVGKSGLISQKIASTMASTGTPAHFVHPGDAFHGDLGMITENDIVLI
;
A
#
# COMPACT_ATOMS: atom_id res chain seq x y z
N VAL A 1 3.93 1.77 -2.79
CA VAL A 1 5.40 1.98 -2.63
C VAL A 1 6.00 1.32 -1.37
N ILE A 2 5.31 1.35 -0.21
CA ILE A 2 5.75 0.62 1.01
C ILE A 2 5.80 -0.90 0.78
N ALA A 3 4.76 -1.46 0.15
CA ALA A 3 4.67 -2.91 -0.11
C ALA A 3 5.84 -3.48 -0.94
N CYS A 4 6.33 -2.76 -1.95
CA CYS A 4 7.38 -3.28 -2.84
C CYS A 4 8.77 -3.33 -2.16
N TYR A 5 9.08 -2.37 -1.29
CA TYR A 5 10.37 -2.32 -0.57
C TYR A 5 10.40 -3.27 0.63
N THR A 6 9.29 -3.43 1.36
CA THR A 6 9.19 -4.39 2.47
C THR A 6 9.15 -5.83 1.95
N ASP A 7 8.47 -6.09 0.84
CA ASP A 7 8.42 -7.42 0.23
C ASP A 7 9.79 -7.96 -0.15
N ILE A 8 10.67 -7.15 -0.77
CA ILE A 8 12.03 -7.59 -1.14
C ILE A 8 12.89 -7.89 0.10
N GLN A 9 12.79 -7.10 1.17
CA GLN A 9 13.57 -7.31 2.40
C GLN A 9 13.07 -8.51 3.21
N ILE A 10 11.75 -8.71 3.29
CA ILE A 10 11.14 -9.89 3.91
C ILE A 10 11.46 -11.14 3.10
N ILE A 11 11.31 -11.11 1.77
CA ILE A 11 11.63 -12.23 0.88
C ILE A 11 13.12 -12.61 1.01
N ASN A 12 14.05 -11.65 1.01
CA ASN A 12 15.47 -11.94 1.25
C ASN A 12 15.76 -12.51 2.66
N CYS A 13 14.93 -12.18 3.65
CA CYS A 13 15.04 -12.78 4.99
C CYS A 13 14.47 -14.21 5.03
N ILE A 14 13.57 -14.57 4.10
CA ILE A 14 12.92 -15.90 3.98
C ILE A 14 13.69 -16.81 3.00
N ASP A 15 14.29 -16.27 1.94
CA ASP A 15 14.95 -17.01 0.84
C ASP A 15 16.33 -17.58 1.23
N ASN A 16 16.89 -17.17 2.36
CA ASN A 16 17.95 -17.96 2.99
C ASN A 16 17.31 -19.26 3.49
N LYS A 17 17.40 -20.33 2.68
CA LYS A 17 17.00 -21.75 2.85
C LYS A 17 17.05 -22.36 4.28
N GLN A 18 16.48 -21.71 5.29
CA GLN A 18 16.50 -22.10 6.70
C GLN A 18 15.09 -22.33 7.26
N PHE A 19 14.03 -22.03 6.49
CA PHE A 19 12.66 -22.13 6.98
C PHE A 19 12.10 -23.56 7.06
N ILE A 20 12.80 -24.56 6.49
CA ILE A 20 12.47 -25.99 6.64
C ILE A 20 13.54 -26.68 7.51
N VAL A 21 13.81 -26.14 8.69
CA VAL A 21 14.57 -26.84 9.75
C VAL A 21 13.75 -26.70 11.02
N ARG A 22 13.41 -27.82 11.67
CA ARG A 22 12.54 -27.89 12.85
C ARG A 22 13.13 -27.28 14.14
N ASP A 23 14.29 -26.63 14.03
CA ASP A 23 15.10 -26.08 15.13
C ASP A 23 15.36 -24.57 14.92
N THR A 24 14.39 -23.84 14.37
CA THR A 24 14.49 -22.40 14.17
C THR A 24 14.21 -21.63 15.46
N ASP A 25 15.08 -20.67 15.77
CA ASP A 25 14.87 -19.64 16.78
C ASP A 25 13.79 -18.64 16.31
N ASN A 26 12.55 -19.11 16.31
CA ASN A 26 11.39 -18.38 15.80
C ASN A 26 11.17 -17.04 16.52
N ILE A 27 11.57 -16.94 17.79
CA ILE A 27 11.51 -15.69 18.56
C ILE A 27 12.48 -14.66 17.97
N ASN A 28 13.74 -15.04 17.72
CA ASN A 28 14.70 -14.13 17.13
C ASN A 28 14.39 -13.81 15.67
N ILE A 29 13.83 -14.75 14.90
CA ILE A 29 13.32 -14.50 13.54
C ILE A 29 12.20 -13.46 13.57
N GLY A 30 11.18 -13.65 14.41
CA GLY A 30 10.07 -12.70 14.57
C GLY A 30 10.57 -11.31 14.97
N LYS A 31 11.46 -11.22 15.97
CA LYS A 31 12.11 -9.96 16.37
C LYS A 31 12.88 -9.32 15.22
N LYS A 32 13.57 -10.11 14.40
CA LYS A 32 14.33 -9.62 13.24
C LYS A 32 13.39 -9.01 12.19
N VAL A 33 12.29 -9.69 11.84
CA VAL A 33 11.30 -9.19 10.88
C VAL A 33 10.70 -7.87 11.37
N ILE A 34 10.23 -7.79 12.62
CA ILE A 34 9.67 -6.56 13.18
C ILE A 34 10.68 -5.40 13.16
N ARG A 35 11.96 -5.66 13.44
CA ARG A 35 13.02 -4.63 13.37
C ARG A 35 13.31 -4.17 11.94
N ILE A 36 13.13 -5.03 10.94
CA ILE A 36 13.28 -4.68 9.52
C ILE A 36 12.12 -3.76 9.12
N GLU A 37 10.89 -4.15 9.45
CA GLU A 37 9.69 -3.37 9.15
C GLU A 37 9.71 -2.01 9.86
N ALA A 38 10.08 -1.94 11.14
CA ALA A 38 10.19 -0.68 11.87
C ALA A 38 11.20 0.29 11.21
N ARG A 39 12.32 -0.24 10.70
CA ARG A 39 13.31 0.57 9.96
C ARG A 39 12.76 1.03 8.62
N ALA A 40 12.05 0.16 7.90
CA ALA A 40 11.41 0.51 6.63
C ALA A 40 10.34 1.59 6.81
N VAL A 41 9.56 1.55 7.89
CA VAL A 41 8.59 2.61 8.22
C VAL A 41 9.31 3.90 8.59
N SER A 42 10.37 3.82 9.41
CA SER A 42 11.12 5.00 9.85
C SER A 42 11.77 5.77 8.69
N SER A 43 12.23 5.07 7.64
CA SER A 43 12.85 5.71 6.46
C SER A 43 11.86 6.45 5.55
N ILE A 44 10.55 6.33 5.80
CA ILE A 44 9.52 7.04 5.02
C ILE A 44 9.45 8.52 5.41
N VAL A 45 9.92 8.90 6.61
CA VAL A 45 9.90 10.30 7.08
C VAL A 45 10.55 11.24 6.05
N ASP A 46 11.65 10.83 5.44
CA ASP A 46 12.37 11.63 4.43
C ASP A 46 11.60 11.79 3.11
N ARG A 47 10.52 11.03 2.90
CA ARG A 47 9.62 11.13 1.74
C ARG A 47 8.44 12.07 1.97
N ILE A 48 8.27 12.58 3.19
CA ILE A 48 7.26 13.60 3.51
C ILE A 48 7.84 14.96 3.11
N ASN A 49 7.61 15.34 1.87
CA ASN A 49 8.10 16.57 1.26
C ASN A 49 6.98 17.26 0.47
N ASP A 50 7.31 18.25 -0.36
CA ASP A 50 6.34 19.05 -1.12
C ASP A 50 5.44 18.20 -2.04
N GLN A 51 5.92 17.05 -2.54
CA GLN A 51 5.08 16.15 -3.34
C GLN A 51 4.01 15.45 -2.49
N PHE A 52 4.33 15.14 -1.23
CA PHE A 52 3.36 14.60 -0.28
C PHE A 52 2.30 15.65 0.04
N ASP A 53 2.70 16.89 0.32
CA ASP A 53 1.76 17.99 0.58
C ASP A 53 0.83 18.23 -0.63
N MET A 54 1.40 18.29 -1.84
CA MET A 54 0.62 18.42 -3.07
C MET A 54 -0.38 17.29 -3.25
N ALA A 55 0.01 16.04 -2.99
CA ALA A 55 -0.89 14.90 -3.10
C ALA A 55 -2.03 14.97 -2.08
N VAL A 56 -1.74 15.37 -0.84
CA VAL A 56 -2.78 15.56 0.20
C VAL A 56 -3.77 16.64 -0.21
N ASN A 57 -3.29 17.83 -0.61
CA ASN A 57 -4.15 18.93 -1.02
C ASN A 57 -4.98 18.56 -2.25
N THR A 58 -4.38 17.87 -3.23
CA THR A 58 -5.09 17.35 -4.41
C THR A 58 -6.24 16.44 -4.01
N ILE A 59 -6.04 15.52 -3.06
CA ILE A 59 -7.10 14.64 -2.56
C ILE A 59 -8.18 15.41 -1.79
N LEU A 60 -7.80 16.40 -0.98
CA LEU A 60 -8.74 17.21 -0.20
C LEU A 60 -9.62 18.11 -1.07
N ASP A 61 -9.08 18.61 -2.18
CA ASP A 61 -9.80 19.44 -3.15
C ASP A 61 -10.65 18.61 -4.14
N CYS A 62 -10.63 17.27 -4.02
CA CYS A 62 -11.39 16.37 -4.87
C CYS A 62 -12.90 16.56 -4.69
N THR A 63 -13.60 16.84 -5.79
CA THR A 63 -15.07 16.98 -5.80
C THR A 63 -15.79 15.68 -6.16
N GLY A 64 -15.07 14.69 -6.72
CA GLY A 64 -15.55 13.34 -6.95
C GLY A 64 -15.15 12.38 -5.82
N ARG A 65 -14.46 11.31 -6.20
CA ARG A 65 -14.00 10.24 -5.31
C ARG A 65 -12.51 9.98 -5.53
N LEU A 66 -11.87 9.52 -4.48
CA LEU A 66 -10.53 8.94 -4.55
C LEU A 66 -10.63 7.48 -5.01
N ILE A 67 -10.29 7.22 -6.26
CA ILE A 67 -10.21 5.88 -6.82
C ILE A 67 -8.81 5.35 -6.57
N ILE A 68 -8.69 4.19 -5.92
CA ILE A 68 -7.41 3.59 -5.57
C ILE A 68 -7.28 2.27 -6.31
N ALA A 69 -6.22 2.12 -7.10
CA ALA A 69 -5.94 0.90 -7.85
C ALA A 69 -4.72 0.17 -7.31
N GLY A 70 -4.60 -1.12 -7.63
CA GLY A 70 -3.44 -1.92 -7.26
C GLY A 70 -3.65 -3.41 -7.54
N VAL A 71 -2.54 -4.13 -7.74
CA VAL A 71 -2.54 -5.58 -8.03
C VAL A 71 -1.71 -6.35 -7.00
N GLY A 72 -2.04 -7.61 -6.76
CA GLY A 72 -1.32 -8.45 -5.80
C GLY A 72 -1.32 -7.86 -4.39
N LYS A 73 -0.16 -7.87 -3.70
CA LYS A 73 -0.03 -7.37 -2.32
C LYS A 73 -0.32 -5.86 -2.21
N SER A 74 0.05 -5.07 -3.22
CA SER A 74 -0.32 -3.65 -3.21
C SER A 74 -1.82 -3.46 -3.35
N GLY A 75 -2.53 -4.33 -4.07
CA GLY A 75 -4.00 -4.34 -4.13
C GLY A 75 -4.66 -4.48 -2.76
N LEU A 76 -4.15 -5.38 -1.90
CA LEU A 76 -4.65 -5.53 -0.51
C LEU A 76 -4.45 -4.25 0.32
N ILE A 77 -3.29 -3.60 0.16
CA ILE A 77 -3.01 -2.33 0.84
C ILE A 77 -3.91 -1.21 0.29
N SER A 78 -4.05 -1.11 -1.03
CA SER A 78 -4.94 -0.16 -1.71
C SER A 78 -6.39 -0.29 -1.23
N GLN A 79 -6.88 -1.51 -1.06
CA GLN A 79 -8.23 -1.76 -0.52
C GLN A 79 -8.39 -1.26 0.91
N LYS A 80 -7.38 -1.45 1.76
CA LYS A 80 -7.37 -0.91 3.14
C LYS A 80 -7.29 0.62 3.18
N ILE A 81 -6.51 1.22 2.28
CA ILE A 81 -6.44 2.68 2.18
C ILE A 81 -7.81 3.23 1.77
N ALA A 82 -8.46 2.63 0.76
CA ALA A 82 -9.79 3.07 0.31
C ALA A 82 -10.82 3.00 1.43
N SER A 83 -10.86 1.91 2.22
CA SER A 83 -11.78 1.79 3.36
C SER A 83 -11.47 2.78 4.48
N THR A 84 -10.18 3.07 4.73
CA THR A 84 -9.76 4.08 5.71
C THR A 84 -10.18 5.48 5.28
N MET A 85 -9.97 5.84 4.02
CA MET A 85 -10.37 7.15 3.49
C MET A 85 -11.89 7.33 3.54
N ALA A 86 -12.64 6.34 3.07
CA ALA A 86 -14.10 6.37 3.11
C ALA A 86 -14.66 6.52 4.53
N SER A 87 -14.02 5.89 5.53
CA SER A 87 -14.45 5.99 6.94
C SER A 87 -14.00 7.27 7.65
N THR A 88 -13.05 8.02 7.08
CA THR A 88 -12.56 9.30 7.63
C THR A 88 -13.16 10.52 6.94
N GLY A 89 -14.13 10.31 6.04
CA GLY A 89 -14.90 11.38 5.39
C GLY A 89 -14.46 11.70 3.96
N THR A 90 -13.44 11.04 3.43
CA THR A 90 -13.00 11.19 2.02
C THR A 90 -13.64 10.09 1.18
N PRO A 91 -14.59 10.39 0.28
CA PRO A 91 -15.22 9.37 -0.57
C PRO A 91 -14.17 8.61 -1.39
N ALA A 92 -14.03 7.30 -1.18
CA ALA A 92 -12.98 6.50 -1.80
C ALA A 92 -13.46 5.11 -2.20
N HIS A 93 -12.90 4.58 -3.29
CA HIS A 93 -13.23 3.25 -3.82
C HIS A 93 -12.00 2.53 -4.37
N PHE A 94 -11.91 1.22 -4.15
CA PHE A 94 -10.83 0.40 -4.70
C PHE A 94 -11.26 -0.23 -6.02
N VAL A 95 -10.39 -0.16 -7.04
CA VAL A 95 -10.59 -0.83 -8.34
C VAL A 95 -9.42 -1.77 -8.61
N HIS A 96 -9.72 -3.03 -8.89
CA HIS A 96 -8.69 -3.97 -9.34
C HIS A 96 -8.42 -3.72 -10.84
N PRO A 97 -7.17 -3.46 -11.27
CA PRO A 97 -6.87 -3.13 -12.67
C PRO A 97 -7.33 -4.17 -13.70
N GLY A 98 -7.41 -5.46 -13.33
CA GLY A 98 -7.96 -6.50 -14.21
C GLY A 98 -9.46 -6.36 -14.48
N ASP A 99 -10.19 -5.79 -13.52
CA ASP A 99 -11.65 -5.64 -13.56
C ASP A 99 -12.04 -4.30 -14.21
N ALA A 100 -11.13 -3.32 -14.12
CA ALA A 100 -11.22 -2.01 -14.80
C ALA A 100 -11.49 -2.12 -16.31
N PHE A 101 -10.81 -3.04 -17.00
CA PHE A 101 -10.99 -3.26 -18.44
C PHE A 101 -12.32 -3.93 -18.80
N HIS A 102 -13.03 -4.51 -17.84
CA HIS A 102 -14.27 -5.24 -18.06
C HIS A 102 -15.53 -4.45 -17.63
N GLY A 103 -15.38 -3.17 -17.24
CA GLY A 103 -16.52 -2.28 -16.99
C GLY A 103 -16.28 -1.22 -15.91
N ASP A 104 -15.36 -1.44 -14.95
CA ASP A 104 -15.21 -0.53 -13.82
C ASP A 104 -14.59 0.82 -14.21
N LEU A 105 -13.92 0.92 -15.37
CA LEU A 105 -13.49 2.21 -15.93
C LEU A 105 -14.68 3.15 -16.18
N GLY A 106 -15.87 2.61 -16.51
CA GLY A 106 -17.07 3.41 -16.70
C GLY A 106 -17.60 4.04 -15.41
N MET A 107 -17.11 3.60 -14.25
CA MET A 107 -17.45 4.17 -12.95
C MET A 107 -16.56 5.36 -12.58
N ILE A 108 -15.46 5.61 -13.31
CA ILE A 108 -14.55 6.74 -13.07
C ILE A 108 -15.03 7.95 -13.89
N THR A 109 -15.11 9.10 -13.23
CA THR A 109 -15.57 10.37 -13.79
C THR A 109 -14.43 11.39 -13.86
N GLU A 110 -14.64 12.48 -14.58
CA GLU A 110 -13.66 13.57 -14.71
C GLU A 110 -13.36 14.31 -13.39
N ASN A 111 -14.22 14.17 -12.39
CA ASN A 111 -14.05 14.77 -11.07
C ASN A 111 -13.34 13.84 -10.07
N ASP A 112 -13.08 12.59 -10.46
CA ASP A 112 -12.42 11.61 -9.62
C ASP A 112 -10.88 11.75 -9.71
N ILE A 113 -10.19 11.39 -8.63
CA ILE A 113 -8.73 11.33 -8.57
C ILE A 113 -8.30 9.88 -8.46
N VAL A 114 -7.31 9.48 -9.27
CA VAL A 114 -6.83 8.10 -9.29
C VAL A 114 -5.46 7.99 -8.61
N LEU A 115 -5.37 7.13 -7.59
CA LEU A 115 -4.14 6.73 -6.91
C LEU A 115 -3.73 5.33 -7.36
N ILE A 116 -2.54 5.18 -7.95
CA ILE A 116 -2.03 3.93 -8.56
C ILE A 116 -0.73 3.47 -7.89
#